data_AF-A0A6P5KIA3-F1
#
_entry.id   AF-A0A6P5KIA3-F1
#
_cell.length_a   1.000
_cell.length_b   1.000
_cell.length_c   1.000
_cell.angle_alpha   90.00
_cell.angle_beta   90.00
_cell.angle_gamma   90.00
#
_symmetry.space_group_name_H-M   'P 1'
#
loop_
_entity.id
_entity.type
_entity.pdbx_description
1 polymer ?
#
loop_
_entity_poly.entity_id
_entity_poly.type
_entity_poly.pdbx_seq_one_letter_code
_entity_poly.pdbx_strand_id
1 'polypeptide(L)'
;MQRRKVAPLQYQSNTGYLTSRDFRTVHKEAYDGWDPSNYQQPKRVHLQAELTNMLRNSNAKFDDSTVTKVSFPPPFKTIKVATGKQPTSTFRVPEAKFQDITTNKQFFQNWGAQPRIRHRDVHDGTYLRPVLSFESQTTTKSTFMPTTAKKVKLFKPKSSSIKIGGNHDFSTVYREVYRPLQLPSCSLHTHLIQNQDTKTNRETTTQLT
;
A
#
# COMPACT_ATOMS: atom_id res chain seq x y z
N MET A 1 41.92 -82.41 -29.80
CA MET A 1 41.06 -82.50 -28.60
C MET A 1 39.93 -83.48 -28.86
N GLN A 2 39.91 -84.60 -28.14
CA GLN A 2 38.80 -85.56 -28.19
C GLN A 2 37.59 -84.95 -27.47
N ARG A 3 36.42 -84.89 -28.14
CA ARG A 3 35.13 -84.74 -27.46
C ARG A 3 34.31 -85.99 -27.71
N ARG A 4 33.94 -86.62 -26.59
CA ARG A 4 33.25 -87.90 -26.46
C ARG A 4 31.85 -87.81 -27.06
N LYS A 5 31.45 -88.86 -27.80
CA LYS A 5 30.06 -89.07 -28.22
C LYS A 5 29.24 -89.42 -26.98
N VAL A 6 28.19 -88.63 -26.71
CA VAL A 6 27.19 -88.95 -25.69
C VAL A 6 26.13 -89.83 -26.34
N ALA A 7 25.91 -91.01 -25.76
CA ALA A 7 24.87 -91.94 -26.20
C ALA A 7 23.48 -91.42 -25.80
N PRO A 8 22.45 -91.53 -26.66
CA PRO A 8 21.08 -91.23 -26.25
C PRO A 8 20.55 -92.33 -25.32
N LEU A 9 19.85 -91.89 -24.29
CA LEU A 9 19.22 -92.69 -23.25
C LEU A 9 18.15 -93.62 -23.84
N GLN A 10 18.25 -94.90 -23.49
CA GLN A 10 17.21 -95.90 -23.67
C GLN A 10 16.07 -95.58 -22.69
N TYR A 11 14.86 -95.35 -23.20
CA TYR A 11 13.64 -95.44 -22.41
C TYR A 11 12.87 -96.66 -22.89
N GLN A 12 12.91 -97.72 -22.07
CA GLN A 12 11.95 -98.80 -22.15
C GLN A 12 10.86 -98.50 -21.13
N SER A 13 9.61 -98.44 -21.60
CA SER A 13 8.44 -98.65 -20.74
C SER A 13 7.52 -99.64 -21.44
N ASN A 14 7.57 -100.87 -20.95
CA ASN A 14 6.62 -101.92 -21.26
C ASN A 14 5.32 -101.71 -20.45
N THR A 15 4.26 -102.32 -20.99
CA THR A 15 3.01 -102.78 -20.35
C THR A 15 1.76 -101.86 -20.42
N GLY A 16 0.70 -102.40 -21.05
CA GLY A 16 -0.68 -102.24 -20.55
C GLY A 16 -1.80 -101.89 -21.54
N TYR A 17 -2.28 -102.87 -22.32
CA TYR A 17 -3.65 -103.02 -22.87
C TYR A 17 -4.14 -102.19 -24.10
N LEU A 18 -4.21 -102.91 -25.22
CA LEU A 18 -5.13 -102.89 -26.39
C LEU A 18 -6.00 -101.65 -26.68
N THR A 19 -5.61 -100.88 -27.70
CA THR A 19 -6.54 -100.33 -28.68
C THR A 19 -6.04 -100.60 -30.09
N SER A 20 -6.70 -101.54 -30.76
CA SER A 20 -6.60 -101.81 -32.20
C SER A 20 -6.86 -100.54 -33.00
N ARG A 21 -5.88 -100.11 -33.79
CA ARG A 21 -6.00 -99.07 -34.83
C ARG A 21 -4.84 -99.19 -35.82
N ASP A 22 -4.74 -100.37 -36.45
CA ASP A 22 -3.88 -100.54 -37.62
C ASP A 22 -4.55 -99.86 -38.82
N PHE A 23 -4.29 -98.56 -39.01
CA PHE A 23 -4.67 -97.84 -40.23
C PHE A 23 -3.65 -98.15 -41.34
N ARG A 24 -3.60 -99.41 -41.77
CA ARG A 24 -3.02 -99.76 -43.08
C ARG A 24 -4.10 -99.56 -44.13
N THR A 25 -3.93 -98.53 -44.95
CA THR A 25 -4.79 -98.32 -46.11
C THR A 25 -4.34 -99.23 -47.24
N VAL A 26 -5.28 -99.69 -48.08
CA VAL A 26 -4.99 -100.49 -49.29
C VAL A 26 -3.90 -99.84 -50.15
N HIS A 27 -3.85 -98.50 -50.17
CA HIS A 27 -2.81 -97.75 -50.88
C HIS A 27 -1.39 -98.01 -50.35
N LYS A 28 -1.21 -98.10 -49.02
CA LYS A 28 0.09 -98.40 -48.41
C LYS A 28 0.53 -99.85 -48.57
N GLU A 29 -0.40 -100.77 -48.84
CA GLU A 29 -0.07 -102.17 -49.17
C GLU A 29 0.25 -102.36 -50.66
N ALA A 30 -0.37 -101.55 -51.53
CA ALA A 30 -0.17 -101.64 -52.97
C ALA A 30 1.08 -100.90 -53.48
N TYR A 31 1.59 -99.92 -52.72
CA TYR A 31 2.73 -99.09 -53.12
C TYR A 31 3.78 -99.03 -52.01
N ASP A 32 4.87 -99.78 -52.19
CA ASP A 32 6.06 -99.68 -51.33
C ASP A 32 6.76 -98.33 -51.52
N GLY A 33 7.33 -97.81 -50.44
CA GLY A 33 8.12 -96.58 -50.48
C GLY A 33 9.35 -96.72 -51.36
N TRP A 34 9.59 -95.73 -52.23
CA TRP A 34 10.76 -95.69 -53.09
C TRP A 34 12.04 -95.39 -52.29
N ASP A 35 13.03 -96.27 -52.33
CA ASP A 35 14.37 -96.04 -51.75
C ASP A 35 15.29 -95.31 -52.75
N PRO A 36 15.64 -94.03 -52.51
CA PRO A 36 16.49 -93.26 -53.40
C PRO A 36 17.96 -93.72 -53.38
N SER A 37 18.37 -94.61 -52.47
CA SER A 37 19.75 -95.12 -52.42
C SER A 37 20.13 -96.00 -53.62
N ASN A 38 19.14 -96.52 -54.36
CA ASN A 38 19.38 -97.38 -55.53
C ASN A 38 19.79 -96.60 -56.80
N TYR A 39 19.79 -95.26 -56.76
CA TYR A 39 20.11 -94.41 -57.92
C TYR A 39 21.32 -93.52 -57.63
N GLN A 40 22.45 -93.78 -58.29
CA GLN A 40 23.62 -92.91 -58.25
C GLN A 40 23.37 -91.62 -59.06
N GLN A 41 23.46 -90.45 -58.42
CA GLN A 41 23.42 -89.17 -59.12
C GLN A 41 24.73 -88.92 -59.87
N PRO A 42 24.70 -88.34 -61.10
CA PRO A 42 25.92 -87.91 -61.77
C PRO A 42 26.63 -86.82 -60.96
N LYS A 43 27.97 -86.85 -60.95
CA LYS A 43 28.78 -85.89 -60.18
C LYS A 43 28.59 -84.48 -60.75
N ARG A 44 28.54 -83.48 -59.85
CA ARG A 44 28.46 -82.06 -60.22
C ARG A 44 29.64 -81.66 -61.10
N VAL A 45 29.35 -81.14 -62.29
CA VAL A 45 30.34 -80.51 -63.18
C VAL A 45 30.75 -79.16 -62.57
N HIS A 46 32.06 -78.93 -62.43
CA HIS A 46 32.61 -77.67 -61.90
C HIS A 46 32.66 -76.62 -63.01
N LEU A 47 31.59 -75.85 -63.19
CA LEU A 47 31.43 -74.84 -64.24
C LEU A 47 32.61 -73.86 -64.36
N GLN A 48 33.32 -73.59 -63.26
CA GLN A 48 34.46 -72.67 -63.30
C GLN A 48 35.65 -73.23 -64.09
N ALA A 49 35.84 -74.56 -64.16
CA ALA A 49 36.95 -75.16 -64.90
C ALA A 49 36.76 -75.06 -66.43
N GLU A 50 35.52 -75.18 -66.92
CA GLU A 50 35.23 -74.98 -68.34
C GLU A 50 35.28 -73.50 -68.75
N LEU A 51 34.74 -72.61 -67.91
CA LEU A 51 34.80 -71.17 -68.17
C LEU A 51 36.24 -70.63 -68.20
N THR A 52 37.11 -71.14 -67.32
CA THR A 52 38.52 -70.76 -67.31
C THR A 52 39.28 -71.27 -68.53
N ASN A 53 38.96 -72.46 -69.04
CA ASN A 53 39.53 -72.98 -70.28
C ASN A 53 39.08 -72.20 -71.52
N MET A 54 37.81 -71.76 -71.57
CA MET A 54 37.27 -70.92 -72.65
C MET A 54 37.94 -69.53 -72.68
N LEU A 55 38.17 -68.94 -71.50
CA LEU A 55 38.80 -67.62 -71.36
C LEU A 55 40.29 -67.62 -71.71
N ARG A 56 41.01 -68.73 -71.44
CA ARG A 56 42.44 -68.87 -71.74
C ARG A 56 42.76 -68.89 -73.24
N ASN A 57 41.76 -69.19 -74.08
CA ASN A 57 41.93 -69.36 -75.53
C ASN A 57 41.58 -68.10 -76.35
N SER A 58 41.18 -66.99 -75.72
CA SER A 58 40.87 -65.73 -76.42
C SER A 58 42.00 -64.70 -76.25
N ASN A 59 42.77 -64.45 -77.32
CA ASN A 59 43.79 -63.38 -77.38
C ASN A 59 43.23 -62.02 -77.85
N ALA A 60 41.91 -61.82 -77.82
CA ALA A 60 41.29 -60.58 -78.28
C ALA A 60 41.35 -59.48 -77.20
N LYS A 61 41.82 -58.28 -77.57
CA LYS A 61 41.78 -57.11 -76.68
C LYS A 61 40.32 -56.69 -76.46
N PHE A 62 39.92 -56.58 -75.21
CA PHE A 62 38.60 -56.08 -74.81
C PHE A 62 38.53 -54.56 -75.03
N ASP A 63 37.53 -54.10 -75.78
CA ASP A 63 37.26 -52.67 -75.92
C ASP A 63 36.35 -52.22 -74.77
N ASP A 64 36.92 -51.44 -73.85
CA ASP A 64 36.24 -50.92 -72.67
C ASP A 64 35.60 -49.53 -72.90
N SER A 65 35.50 -49.11 -74.17
CA SER A 65 34.85 -47.85 -74.53
C SER A 65 33.34 -48.04 -74.69
N THR A 66 32.59 -47.45 -73.76
CA THR A 66 31.11 -47.40 -73.83
C THR A 66 30.68 -46.11 -74.53
N VAL A 67 29.55 -46.11 -75.23
CA VAL A 67 28.98 -44.92 -75.91
C VAL A 67 28.97 -43.70 -75.00
N THR A 68 28.62 -43.87 -73.72
CA THR A 68 28.61 -42.79 -72.72
C THR A 68 29.99 -42.18 -72.47
N LYS A 69 31.05 -42.99 -72.41
CA LYS A 69 32.43 -42.51 -72.20
C LYS A 69 32.91 -41.66 -73.39
N VAL A 70 32.44 -41.98 -74.60
CA VAL A 70 32.79 -41.24 -75.82
C VAL A 70 31.94 -39.97 -75.96
N SER A 71 30.64 -40.05 -75.69
CA SER A 71 29.71 -38.92 -75.85
C SER A 71 29.88 -37.81 -74.80
N PHE A 72 30.35 -38.14 -73.60
CA PHE A 72 30.45 -37.19 -72.49
C PHE A 72 31.86 -37.19 -71.88
N PRO A 73 32.86 -36.65 -72.60
CA PRO A 73 34.17 -36.45 -72.01
C PRO A 73 34.08 -35.46 -70.85
N PRO A 74 34.91 -35.60 -69.81
CA PRO A 74 34.95 -34.63 -68.72
C PRO A 74 35.29 -33.23 -69.26
N PRO A 75 34.69 -32.17 -68.70
CA PRO A 75 34.89 -30.82 -69.19
C PRO A 75 36.36 -30.41 -69.12
N PHE A 76 36.86 -29.78 -70.19
CA PHE A 76 38.25 -29.33 -70.29
C PHE A 76 38.61 -28.35 -69.16
N LYS A 77 39.69 -28.62 -68.42
CA LYS A 77 40.12 -27.87 -67.22
C LYS A 77 40.64 -26.45 -67.48
N THR A 78 40.64 -25.97 -68.72
CA THR A 78 41.27 -24.69 -69.11
C THR A 78 40.33 -23.78 -69.89
N ILE A 79 39.10 -23.61 -69.42
CA ILE A 79 38.28 -22.47 -69.85
C ILE A 79 38.71 -21.26 -69.00
N LYS A 80 39.62 -20.43 -69.53
CA LYS A 80 39.89 -19.12 -68.93
C LYS A 80 38.74 -18.19 -69.26
N VAL A 81 37.73 -18.15 -68.39
CA VAL A 81 36.67 -17.14 -68.47
C VAL A 81 37.29 -15.79 -68.11
N ALA A 82 37.44 -14.88 -69.07
CA ALA A 82 37.82 -13.52 -68.79
C ALA A 82 36.70 -12.86 -67.97
N THR A 83 36.97 -12.54 -66.70
CA THR A 83 36.02 -11.82 -65.84
C THR A 83 35.89 -10.38 -66.34
N GLY A 84 34.96 -10.14 -67.27
CA GLY A 84 34.48 -8.79 -67.53
C GLY A 84 33.81 -8.25 -66.26
N LYS A 85 34.11 -7.01 -65.87
CA LYS A 85 33.42 -6.37 -64.74
C LYS A 85 31.95 -6.20 -65.13
N GLN A 86 31.06 -6.91 -64.44
CA GLN A 86 29.62 -6.72 -64.59
C GLN A 86 29.27 -5.28 -64.21
N PRO A 87 28.49 -4.54 -65.03
CA PRO A 87 28.08 -3.19 -64.66
C PRO A 87 27.21 -3.25 -63.40
N THR A 88 27.60 -2.48 -62.39
CA THR A 88 26.85 -2.39 -61.14
C THR A 88 25.56 -1.61 -61.38
N SER A 89 24.42 -2.18 -61.01
CA SER A 89 23.12 -1.50 -61.09
C SER A 89 23.16 -0.19 -60.30
N THR A 90 22.82 0.93 -60.94
CA THR A 90 22.76 2.26 -60.32
C THR A 90 21.40 2.53 -59.65
N PHE A 91 20.58 1.51 -59.44
CA PHE A 91 19.26 1.68 -58.83
C PHE A 91 19.40 2.11 -57.37
N ARG A 92 19.17 3.40 -57.11
CA ARG A 92 19.10 3.94 -55.76
C ARG A 92 17.67 3.78 -55.25
N VAL A 93 17.52 3.16 -54.07
CA VAL A 93 16.26 3.13 -53.35
C VAL A 93 15.92 4.57 -52.96
N PRO A 94 14.73 5.09 -53.29
CA PRO A 94 14.34 6.42 -52.87
C PRO A 94 14.21 6.44 -51.34
N GLU A 95 14.99 7.31 -50.68
CA GLU A 95 14.90 7.60 -49.24
C GLU A 95 13.68 8.49 -48.93
N ALA A 96 12.53 8.20 -49.54
CA ALA A 96 11.30 8.95 -49.28
C ALA A 96 10.71 8.51 -47.94
N LYS A 97 10.43 9.48 -47.06
CA LYS A 97 9.72 9.23 -45.81
C LYS A 97 8.24 8.99 -46.11
N PHE A 98 7.66 8.02 -45.42
CA PHE A 98 6.22 7.76 -45.46
C PHE A 98 5.45 8.98 -44.95
N GLN A 99 4.45 9.43 -45.70
CA GLN A 99 3.57 10.52 -45.30
C GLN A 99 2.55 9.99 -44.30
N ASP A 100 2.84 10.16 -43.01
CA ASP A 100 1.95 9.76 -41.91
C ASP A 100 0.86 10.82 -41.62
N ILE A 101 0.19 11.23 -42.70
CA ILE A 101 -0.93 12.16 -42.68
C ILE A 101 -2.20 11.34 -42.85
N THR A 102 -2.97 11.20 -41.78
CA THR A 102 -4.27 10.53 -41.82
C THR A 102 -5.38 11.57 -41.68
N THR A 103 -6.54 11.24 -42.24
CA THR A 103 -7.78 12.04 -42.15
C THR A 103 -8.07 12.40 -40.68
N ASN A 104 -7.91 11.44 -39.77
CA ASN A 104 -8.08 11.65 -38.33
C ASN A 104 -7.12 12.72 -37.79
N LYS A 105 -5.81 12.62 -38.07
CA LYS A 105 -4.82 13.63 -37.65
C LYS A 105 -5.10 15.02 -38.22
N GLN A 106 -5.71 15.11 -39.40
CA GLN A 106 -6.09 16.38 -40.00
C GLN A 106 -7.32 17.00 -39.34
N PHE A 107 -8.35 16.19 -39.05
CA PHE A 107 -9.61 16.68 -38.48
C PHE A 107 -9.55 16.91 -36.97
N PHE A 108 -8.90 16.02 -36.23
CA PHE A 108 -8.87 16.04 -34.76
C PHE A 108 -7.53 16.59 -34.24
N GLN A 109 -7.19 17.80 -34.68
CA GLN A 109 -6.05 18.53 -34.15
C GLN A 109 -6.38 19.12 -32.77
N ASN A 110 -5.36 19.30 -31.94
CA ASN A 110 -5.52 20.02 -30.68
C ASN A 110 -5.68 21.52 -30.98
N TRP A 111 -6.92 22.00 -31.00
CA TRP A 111 -7.25 23.41 -31.24
C TRP A 111 -6.95 24.32 -30.04
N GLY A 112 -6.53 23.75 -28.90
CA GLY A 112 -6.35 24.48 -27.65
C GLY A 112 -7.69 24.84 -27.00
N ALA A 113 -7.69 24.98 -25.67
CA ALA A 113 -8.85 25.49 -24.96
C ALA A 113 -8.85 27.02 -25.04
N GLN A 114 -9.94 27.61 -25.53
CA GLN A 114 -10.11 29.06 -25.45
C GLN A 114 -10.31 29.46 -23.98
N PRO A 115 -9.56 30.45 -23.46
CA PRO A 115 -9.74 30.88 -22.08
C PRO A 115 -11.17 31.40 -21.85
N ARG A 116 -11.78 30.95 -20.75
CA ARG A 116 -13.14 31.37 -20.38
C ARG A 116 -13.12 32.83 -19.96
N ILE A 117 -13.76 33.69 -20.75
CA ILE A 117 -14.05 35.07 -20.34
C ILE A 117 -15.18 35.00 -19.29
N ARG A 118 -14.85 35.23 -18.02
CA ARG A 118 -15.85 35.42 -16.97
C ARG A 118 -16.34 36.86 -17.05
N HIS A 119 -17.54 37.04 -17.60
CA HIS A 119 -18.28 38.26 -17.36
C HIS A 119 -18.58 38.31 -15.85
N ARG A 120 -17.97 39.28 -15.16
CA ARG A 120 -18.11 39.51 -13.72
C ARG A 120 -19.61 39.51 -13.37
N ASP A 121 -20.00 38.83 -12.29
CA ASP A 121 -21.39 38.92 -11.82
C ASP A 121 -21.71 40.39 -11.50
N VAL A 122 -22.98 40.81 -11.64
CA VAL A 122 -23.43 42.16 -11.29
C VAL A 122 -23.02 42.48 -9.84
N HIS A 123 -22.95 41.45 -9.00
CA HIS A 123 -22.57 41.51 -7.59
C HIS A 123 -21.07 41.38 -7.32
N ASP A 124 -20.28 40.91 -8.29
CA ASP A 124 -18.84 40.78 -8.11
C ASP A 124 -18.13 42.13 -8.25
N GLY A 125 -18.82 43.17 -8.73
CA GLY A 125 -18.36 44.55 -8.98
C GLY A 125 -17.73 45.26 -7.78
N THR A 126 -16.78 46.16 -8.04
CA THR A 126 -16.26 47.10 -7.03
C THR A 126 -17.43 48.00 -6.63
N TYR A 127 -17.83 47.97 -5.36
CA TYR A 127 -18.93 48.80 -4.85
C TYR A 127 -18.68 50.27 -5.21
N LEU A 128 -19.53 50.80 -6.11
CA LEU A 128 -19.53 52.22 -6.44
C LEU A 128 -20.25 52.95 -5.33
N ARG A 129 -19.48 53.55 -4.42
CA ARG A 129 -20.05 54.41 -3.38
C ARG A 129 -20.76 55.59 -4.07
N PRO A 130 -22.02 55.90 -3.72
CA PRO A 130 -22.69 57.09 -4.23
C PRO A 130 -21.87 58.34 -3.86
N VAL A 131 -21.65 59.21 -4.86
CA VAL A 131 -20.87 60.45 -4.71
C VAL A 131 -21.57 61.44 -3.78
N LEU A 132 -22.90 61.43 -3.78
CA LEU A 132 -23.71 62.33 -2.98
C LEU A 132 -24.14 61.65 -1.67
N SER A 133 -24.01 62.40 -0.57
CA SER A 133 -24.54 61.98 0.73
C SER A 133 -26.06 61.91 0.71
N PHE A 134 -26.63 60.92 1.37
CA PHE A 134 -28.06 60.84 1.58
C PHE A 134 -28.54 61.95 2.54
N GLU A 135 -29.45 62.79 2.06
CA GLU A 135 -30.11 63.85 2.84
C GLU A 135 -31.08 63.23 3.86
N SER A 136 -30.55 62.77 4.99
CA SER A 136 -31.30 62.14 6.09
C SER A 136 -31.89 63.14 7.09
N GLN A 137 -32.37 64.29 6.60
CA GLN A 137 -33.00 65.30 7.44
C GLN A 137 -34.50 65.03 7.54
N THR A 138 -34.92 64.47 8.67
CA THR A 138 -36.35 64.33 9.00
C THR A 138 -36.78 65.48 9.90
N THR A 139 -38.05 65.86 9.81
CA THR A 139 -38.66 66.91 10.65
C THR A 139 -38.51 66.60 12.14
N THR A 140 -38.57 65.34 12.54
CA THR A 140 -38.34 64.92 13.92
C THR A 140 -36.89 65.18 14.36
N LYS A 141 -35.92 64.82 13.51
CA LYS A 141 -34.49 65.00 13.80
C LYS A 141 -34.11 66.48 13.91
N SER A 142 -34.73 67.35 13.10
CA SER A 142 -34.50 68.79 13.16
C SER A 142 -35.22 69.46 14.33
N THR A 143 -36.42 69.00 14.71
CA THR A 143 -37.26 69.66 15.71
C THR A 143 -36.94 69.23 17.14
N PHE A 144 -36.59 67.96 17.36
CA PHE A 144 -36.36 67.40 18.69
C PHE A 144 -34.86 67.20 18.98
N MET A 145 -34.12 68.30 18.99
CA MET A 145 -32.72 68.30 19.42
C MET A 145 -32.62 68.29 20.96
N PRO A 146 -31.65 67.57 21.55
CA PRO A 146 -31.46 67.57 22.99
C PRO A 146 -31.09 68.99 23.46
N THR A 147 -31.93 69.57 24.32
CA THR A 147 -31.66 70.87 24.93
C THR A 147 -30.94 70.68 26.25
N THR A 148 -29.96 71.53 26.53
CA THR A 148 -29.27 71.51 27.84
C THR A 148 -30.17 72.17 28.88
N ALA A 149 -30.61 71.39 29.88
CA ALA A 149 -31.36 71.94 31.00
C ALA A 149 -30.49 72.86 31.86
N LYS A 150 -31.01 74.03 32.24
CA LYS A 150 -30.32 74.95 33.15
C LYS A 150 -30.22 74.30 34.53
N LYS A 151 -29.03 74.34 35.13
CA LYS A 151 -28.81 73.86 36.51
C LYS A 151 -29.59 74.75 37.49
N VAL A 152 -30.55 74.18 38.20
CA VAL A 152 -31.29 74.88 39.26
C VAL A 152 -30.43 74.94 40.52
N LYS A 153 -30.33 76.13 41.13
CA LYS A 153 -29.61 76.30 42.40
C LYS A 153 -30.47 75.78 43.55
N LEU A 154 -29.94 74.83 44.31
CA LEU A 154 -30.61 74.25 45.46
C LEU A 154 -30.57 75.22 46.66
N PHE A 155 -31.74 75.59 47.18
CA PHE A 155 -31.88 76.49 48.33
C PHE A 155 -32.05 75.73 49.65
N LYS A 156 -31.23 74.70 49.89
CA LYS A 156 -31.25 73.94 51.15
C LYS A 156 -30.48 74.70 52.24
N PRO A 157 -30.97 74.71 53.49
CA PRO A 157 -30.21 75.26 54.61
C PRO A 157 -28.92 74.46 54.80
N LYS A 158 -27.83 75.15 55.12
CA LYS A 158 -26.56 74.50 55.42
C LYS A 158 -26.74 73.69 56.71
N SER A 159 -26.43 72.40 56.68
CA SER A 159 -26.37 71.57 57.88
C SER A 159 -25.15 71.97 58.72
N SER A 160 -25.28 73.04 59.50
CA SER A 160 -24.32 73.33 60.56
C SER A 160 -24.63 72.45 61.77
N SER A 161 -23.62 71.76 62.30
CA SER A 161 -23.74 71.04 63.57
C SER A 161 -24.00 72.06 64.67
N ILE A 162 -25.25 72.18 65.12
CA ILE A 162 -25.60 73.00 66.27
C ILE A 162 -24.95 72.31 67.47
N LYS A 163 -23.93 72.96 68.07
CA LYS A 163 -23.43 72.52 69.36
C LYS A 163 -24.46 72.91 70.41
N ILE A 164 -25.35 71.98 70.78
CA ILE A 164 -26.16 72.15 71.99
C ILE A 164 -25.19 72.09 73.17
N GLY A 165 -24.97 73.25 73.78
CA GLY A 165 -24.22 73.43 75.01
C GLY A 165 -25.02 74.34 75.92
N GLY A 166 -25.31 73.86 77.12
CA GLY A 166 -26.03 74.59 78.16
C GLY A 166 -25.90 73.85 79.49
N ASN A 167 -25.83 74.58 80.59
CA ASN A 167 -25.86 73.96 81.91
C ASN A 167 -27.29 73.50 82.20
N HIS A 168 -27.46 72.23 82.52
CA HIS A 168 -28.76 71.66 82.86
C HIS A 168 -28.75 71.32 84.35
N ASP A 169 -29.70 71.85 85.11
CA ASP A 169 -29.86 71.48 86.51
C ASP A 169 -30.65 70.17 86.59
N PHE A 170 -29.98 69.11 87.04
CA PHE A 170 -30.57 67.79 87.25
C PHE A 170 -30.98 67.57 88.72
N SER A 171 -31.03 68.62 89.54
CA SER A 171 -31.57 68.54 90.89
C SER A 171 -33.06 68.19 90.87
N THR A 172 -33.47 67.33 91.80
CA THR A 172 -34.89 66.96 91.96
C THR A 172 -35.30 67.25 93.39
N VAL A 173 -36.56 67.63 93.58
CA VAL A 173 -37.14 67.92 94.90
C VAL A 173 -36.90 66.76 95.88
N TYR A 174 -36.98 65.52 95.40
CA TYR A 174 -36.71 64.33 96.22
C TYR A 174 -35.27 64.32 96.76
N ARG A 175 -34.28 64.60 95.91
CA ARG A 175 -32.87 64.64 96.30
C ARG A 175 -32.60 65.75 97.32
N GLU A 176 -33.34 66.85 97.25
CA GLU A 176 -33.19 67.96 98.19
C GLU A 176 -33.81 67.67 99.55
N VAL A 177 -35.02 67.08 99.56
CA VAL A 177 -35.84 66.88 100.75
C VAL A 177 -35.37 65.69 101.59
N TYR A 178 -34.95 64.58 100.98
CA TYR A 178 -34.57 63.37 101.69
C TYR A 178 -33.06 63.25 101.87
N ARG A 179 -32.50 64.09 102.75
CA ARG A 179 -31.09 63.99 103.18
C ARG A 179 -30.99 63.17 104.48
N PRO A 180 -29.90 62.42 104.69
CA PRO A 180 -29.71 61.69 105.93
C PRO A 180 -29.70 62.65 107.14
N LEU A 181 -30.57 62.39 108.10
CA LEU A 181 -30.66 63.14 109.34
C LEU A 181 -29.42 62.87 110.20
N GLN A 182 -28.73 63.92 110.64
CA GLN A 182 -27.70 63.79 111.66
C GLN A 182 -28.37 63.69 113.02
N LEU A 183 -28.35 62.49 113.59
CA LEU A 183 -28.90 62.26 114.92
C LEU A 183 -27.88 62.71 115.98
N PRO A 184 -28.32 63.35 117.08
CA PRO A 184 -27.44 63.66 118.19
C PRO A 184 -26.85 62.36 118.75
N SER A 185 -25.57 62.41 119.12
CA SER A 185 -24.89 61.25 119.67
C SER A 185 -25.44 60.87 121.05
N CYS A 186 -25.52 59.57 121.32
CA CYS A 186 -25.99 59.05 122.61
C CYS A 186 -25.00 59.41 123.73
N SER A 187 -25.50 59.70 124.94
CA SER A 187 -24.66 60.10 126.09
C SER A 187 -23.52 59.11 126.38
N LEU A 188 -23.78 57.81 126.26
CA LEU A 188 -22.78 56.76 126.43
C LEU A 188 -21.66 56.92 125.40
N HIS A 189 -22.00 57.16 124.13
CA HIS A 189 -21.01 57.34 123.08
C HIS A 189 -20.15 58.58 123.35
N THR A 190 -20.76 59.67 123.80
CA THR A 190 -20.03 60.88 124.23
C THR A 190 -19.08 60.58 125.38
N HIS A 191 -19.51 59.82 126.40
CA HIS A 191 -18.65 59.43 127.51
C HIS A 191 -17.52 58.49 127.08
N LEU A 192 -17.76 57.57 126.16
CA LEU A 192 -16.71 56.69 125.62
C LEU A 192 -15.65 57.50 124.88
N ILE A 193 -16.05 58.47 124.05
CA ILE A 193 -15.12 59.39 123.37
C ILE A 193 -14.30 60.16 124.42
N GLN A 194 -14.95 60.77 125.41
CA GLN A 194 -14.26 61.48 126.50
C GLN A 194 -13.25 60.59 127.26
N ASN A 195 -13.60 59.33 127.52
CA ASN A 195 -12.72 58.37 128.17
C ASN A 195 -11.55 57.93 127.27
N GLN A 196 -11.75 57.87 125.96
CA GLN A 196 -10.66 57.59 125.02
C GLN A 196 -9.71 58.78 124.92
N ASP A 197 -10.23 60.00 124.83
CA ASP A 197 -9.41 61.21 124.77
C ASP A 197 -8.55 61.37 126.04
N THR A 198 -9.12 61.08 127.22
CA THR A 198 -8.39 61.13 128.49
C THR A 198 -7.32 60.03 128.63
N LYS A 199 -7.56 58.82 128.12
CA LYS A 199 -6.53 57.75 128.08
C LYS A 199 -5.38 58.11 127.15
N THR A 200 -5.70 58.59 125.96
CA THR A 200 -4.69 58.99 124.95
C THR A 200 -3.77 60.10 125.48
N ASN A 201 -4.33 61.06 126.21
CA ASN A 201 -3.55 62.15 126.83
C ASN A 201 -2.67 61.70 128.01
N ARG A 202 -3.09 60.68 128.78
CA ARG A 202 -2.27 60.14 129.89
C ARG A 202 -1.11 59.28 129.40
N GLU A 203 -1.31 58.52 128.32
CA GLU A 203 -0.28 57.67 127.73
C GLU A 203 0.82 58.50 127.03
N THR A 204 0.47 59.63 126.42
CA THR A 204 1.47 60.55 125.85
C THR A 204 2.30 61.29 126.91
N THR A 205 1.77 61.49 128.12
CA THR A 205 2.50 62.16 129.21
C THR A 205 3.48 61.23 129.94
N THR A 206 3.22 59.92 129.98
CA THR A 206 4.06 58.94 130.71
C THR A 206 5.24 58.41 129.87
N GLN A 207 5.29 58.67 128.56
CA GLN A 207 6.39 58.27 127.68
C GLN A 207 7.47 59.37 127.49
N LEU A 208 7.46 60.44 128.29
CA LEU A 208 8.42 61.54 128.21
C LEU A 208 9.22 61.76 129.52
N THR A 209 9.41 60.73 130.35
CA THR A 209 10.38 60.73 131.47
C THR A 209 11.15 59.41 131.47
#